data_AF-A0A6B3HPU9-F1
#
_entry.id   AF-A0A6B3HPU9-F1
#
_cell.length_a   1.000
_cell.length_b   1.000
_cell.length_c   1.000
_cell.angle_alpha   90.00
_cell.angle_beta   90.00
_cell.angle_gamma   90.00
#
_symmetry.space_group_name_H-M   'P 1'
#
loop_
_entity.id
_entity.type
_entity.pdbx_description
1 polymer ?
#
loop_
_entity_poly.entity_id
_entity_poly.type
_entity_poly.pdbx_seq_one_letter_code
_entity_poly.pdbx_strand_id
1 'polypeptide(L)'
;MTAVGLGIPKYRNDEGPPPVAERRKTRQIMVGDVPVGGGAPVSVQSMTTTLTSDINATLQQIAELTASGCQIVRVAVPSADDAAALPVIA
;
A
#
# COMPACT_ATOMS: atom_id res chain seq x y z
N MET A 1 -2.35 -26.04 -11.64
CA MET A 1 -2.53 -26.04 -10.17
C MET A 1 -3.52 -24.94 -9.83
N THR A 2 -4.70 -25.31 -9.35
CA THR A 2 -5.77 -24.36 -9.02
C THR A 2 -5.43 -23.69 -7.69
N ALA A 3 -5.22 -22.37 -7.69
CA ALA A 3 -5.03 -21.62 -6.46
C ALA A 3 -6.31 -21.73 -5.62
N VAL A 4 -6.23 -22.40 -4.48
CA VAL A 4 -7.32 -22.44 -3.51
C VAL A 4 -7.39 -21.05 -2.88
N GLY A 5 -8.42 -20.28 -3.24
CA GLY A 5 -8.69 -18.99 -2.61
C GLY A 5 -9.11 -19.23 -1.16
N LEU A 6 -8.17 -19.04 -0.22
CA LEU A 6 -8.42 -19.21 1.22
C LEU A 6 -9.38 -18.17 1.81
N GLY A 7 -9.84 -17.21 1.00
CA GLY A 7 -10.57 -16.04 1.47
C GLY A 7 -9.69 -15.13 2.34
N ILE A 8 -10.13 -13.89 2.52
CA ILE A 8 -9.58 -13.04 3.57
C ILE A 8 -10.10 -13.61 4.90
N PRO A 9 -9.25 -13.91 5.90
CA PRO A 9 -9.72 -14.31 7.21
C PRO A 9 -10.66 -13.22 7.75
N LYS A 10 -11.96 -13.54 7.82
CA LYS A 10 -12.95 -12.64 8.37
C LYS A 10 -12.91 -12.72 9.88
N TYR A 11 -12.78 -11.58 10.54
CA TYR A 11 -13.05 -11.47 11.96
C TYR A 11 -14.54 -11.75 12.19
N ARG A 12 -14.91 -12.34 13.34
CA ARG A 12 -16.29 -12.82 13.64
C ARG A 12 -17.39 -11.77 13.38
N ASN A 13 -17.05 -10.48 13.39
CA ASN A 13 -18.00 -9.38 13.26
C ASN A 13 -17.67 -8.41 12.11
N ASP A 14 -16.79 -8.75 11.16
CA ASP A 14 -16.29 -7.84 10.09
C ASP A 14 -15.60 -6.53 10.59
N GLU A 15 -15.50 -6.30 11.91
CA GLU A 15 -14.96 -5.09 12.55
C GLU A 15 -13.41 -5.05 12.66
N GLY A 16 -12.70 -6.01 12.08
CA GLY A 16 -11.25 -6.12 12.23
C GLY A 16 -10.82 -6.49 13.67
N PRO A 17 -9.50 -6.59 13.93
CA PRO A 17 -9.02 -6.81 15.29
C PRO A 17 -9.17 -5.51 16.12
N PRO A 18 -9.54 -5.60 17.40
CA PRO A 18 -9.60 -4.43 18.25
C PRO A 18 -8.19 -3.81 18.38
N PRO A 19 -8.07 -2.47 18.40
CA PRO A 19 -6.78 -1.82 18.57
C PRO A 19 -6.18 -2.18 19.94
N VAL A 20 -4.89 -2.51 19.96
CA VAL A 20 -4.16 -2.90 21.19
C VAL A 20 -4.08 -1.75 22.19
N ALA A 21 -4.17 -0.50 21.73
CA ALA A 21 -4.20 0.70 22.54
C ALA A 21 -4.91 1.85 21.80
N GLU A 22 -5.29 2.90 22.53
CA GLU A 22 -5.81 4.14 21.93
C GLU A 22 -4.75 4.78 21.01
N ARG A 23 -5.15 5.15 19.79
CA ARG A 23 -4.25 5.81 18.85
C ARG A 23 -3.90 7.21 19.34
N ARG A 24 -2.61 7.55 19.32
CA ARG A 24 -2.12 8.90 19.63
C ARG A 24 -2.82 9.94 18.74
N LYS A 25 -3.27 11.04 19.35
CA LYS A 25 -3.75 12.23 18.63
C LYS A 25 -2.62 12.86 17.82
N THR A 26 -2.81 12.96 16.52
CA THR A 26 -1.84 13.55 15.57
C THR A 26 -2.56 14.52 14.64
N ARG A 27 -1.79 15.41 14.01
CA ARG A 27 -2.29 16.21 12.87
C ARG A 27 -2.61 15.27 11.70
N GLN A 28 -3.71 15.52 10.99
CA GLN A 28 -4.02 14.82 9.74
C GLN A 28 -3.18 15.38 8.59
N ILE A 29 -2.69 14.49 7.72
CA ILE A 29 -2.08 14.83 6.43
C ILE A 29 -2.76 14.03 5.32
N MET A 30 -2.57 14.47 4.06
CA MET A 30 -3.01 13.74 2.87
C MET A 30 -1.79 13.18 2.14
N VAL A 31 -1.83 11.91 1.78
CA VAL A 31 -0.88 11.26 0.86
C VAL A 31 -1.67 10.92 -0.40
N GLY A 32 -1.58 11.79 -1.42
CA GLY A 32 -2.55 11.78 -2.51
C GLY A 32 -3.96 12.05 -1.96
N ASP A 33 -4.88 11.11 -2.18
CA ASP A 33 -6.25 11.11 -1.68
C ASP A 33 -6.42 10.34 -0.35
N VAL A 34 -5.36 9.72 0.18
CA VAL A 34 -5.41 8.92 1.41
C VAL A 34 -5.16 9.78 2.66
N PRO A 35 -6.12 9.91 3.60
CA PRO A 35 -5.91 10.62 4.86
C PRO A 35 -5.09 9.79 5.85
N VAL A 36 -4.08 10.40 6.49
CA VAL A 36 -3.22 9.75 7.49
C VAL A 36 -3.15 10.59 8.76
N GLY A 37 -3.41 9.95 9.91
CA GLY A 37 -3.44 10.62 11.22
C GLY A 37 -4.78 11.32 11.49
N GLY A 38 -4.86 12.11 12.56
CA GLY A 38 -6.06 12.91 12.87
C GLY A 38 -7.35 12.11 13.17
N GLY A 39 -7.23 10.81 13.46
CA GLY A 39 -8.39 9.93 13.65
C GLY A 39 -8.83 9.18 12.39
N ALA A 40 -8.18 9.40 11.24
CA ALA A 40 -8.39 8.59 10.04
C ALA A 40 -8.05 7.09 10.30
N PRO A 41 -8.71 6.16 9.58
CA PRO A 41 -8.38 4.74 9.62
C PRO A 41 -6.89 4.47 9.37
N VAL A 42 -6.38 3.35 9.89
CA VAL A 42 -4.97 2.98 9.67
C VAL A 42 -4.79 2.61 8.20
N SER A 43 -4.03 3.42 7.46
CA SER A 43 -3.72 3.11 6.06
C SER A 43 -2.79 1.90 5.96
N VAL A 44 -3.13 0.93 5.11
CA VAL A 44 -2.23 -0.18 4.75
C VAL A 44 -1.25 0.29 3.68
N GLN A 45 0.04 0.12 3.96
CA GLN A 45 1.12 0.50 3.04
C GLN A 45 2.00 -0.71 2.73
N SER A 46 2.62 -0.71 1.55
CA SER A 46 3.61 -1.71 1.15
C SER A 46 4.70 -1.07 0.28
N MET A 47 5.71 -1.83 -0.08
CA MET A 47 6.82 -1.40 -0.93
C MET A 47 7.04 -2.42 -2.05
N THR A 48 7.30 -1.94 -3.26
CA THR A 48 7.71 -2.81 -4.37
C THR A 48 9.10 -3.39 -4.13
N THR A 49 9.36 -4.54 -4.74
CA THR A 49 10.65 -5.24 -4.70
C THR A 49 11.32 -5.29 -6.07
N THR A 50 10.63 -4.83 -7.12
CA THR A 50 11.15 -4.71 -8.48
C THR A 50 12.17 -3.59 -8.58
N LEU A 51 12.98 -3.63 -9.65
CA LEU A 51 13.78 -2.48 -10.06
C LEU A 51 12.83 -1.40 -10.59
N THR A 52 12.83 -0.21 -10.01
CA THR A 52 11.88 0.86 -10.37
C THR A 52 12.02 1.30 -11.82
N SER A 53 13.25 1.30 -12.35
CA SER A 53 13.52 1.50 -13.78
C SER A 53 12.90 0.44 -14.70
N ASP A 54 12.55 -0.76 -14.20
CA ASP A 54 11.66 -1.69 -14.89
C ASP A 54 10.20 -1.31 -14.64
N ILE A 55 9.71 -0.43 -15.53
CA ILE A 55 8.37 0.16 -15.46
C ILE A 55 7.28 -0.93 -15.47
N ASN A 56 7.37 -1.93 -16.35
CA ASN A 56 6.33 -2.93 -16.50
C ASN A 56 6.25 -3.84 -15.27
N ALA A 57 7.39 -4.32 -14.78
CA ALA A 57 7.42 -5.13 -13.57
C ALA A 57 6.89 -4.35 -12.36
N THR A 58 7.26 -3.07 -12.25
CA THR A 58 6.84 -2.21 -11.13
C THR A 58 5.34 -1.91 -11.19
N LEU A 59 4.79 -1.57 -12.36
CA LEU A 59 3.35 -1.35 -12.53
C LEU A 59 2.54 -2.62 -12.24
N GLN A 60 3.03 -3.79 -12.68
CA GLN A 60 2.36 -5.06 -12.39
C GLN A 60 2.32 -5.31 -10.88
N GLN A 61 3.44 -5.15 -10.18
CA GLN A 61 3.48 -5.35 -8.73
C GLN A 61 2.62 -4.32 -7.98
N ILE A 62 2.59 -3.06 -8.43
CA ILE A 62 1.69 -2.04 -7.88
C ILE A 62 0.23 -2.52 -8.00
N ALA A 63 -0.18 -3.01 -9.18
CA ALA A 63 -1.53 -3.52 -9.38
C ALA A 63 -1.87 -4.70 -8.46
N GLU A 64 -0.93 -5.64 -8.26
CA GLU A 64 -1.09 -6.77 -7.34
C GLU A 64 -1.24 -6.32 -5.87
N LEU A 65 -0.43 -5.34 -5.45
CA LEU A 65 -0.52 -4.75 -4.11
C LEU A 65 -1.85 -4.01 -3.91
N THR A 66 -2.29 -3.21 -4.88
CA THR A 66 -3.57 -2.50 -4.84
C THR A 66 -4.74 -3.49 -4.80
N ALA A 67 -4.72 -4.54 -5.62
CA ALA A 67 -5.73 -5.60 -5.60
C ALA A 67 -5.79 -6.35 -4.25
N SER A 68 -4.67 -6.40 -3.52
CA SER A 68 -4.59 -6.98 -2.17
C SER A 68 -5.04 -6.01 -1.05
N GLY A 69 -5.47 -4.79 -1.39
CA GLY A 69 -5.94 -3.78 -0.44
C GLY A 69 -4.87 -2.81 0.05
N CYS A 70 -3.70 -2.74 -0.60
CA CYS A 70 -2.72 -1.71 -0.32
C CYS A 70 -3.23 -0.32 -0.73
N GLN A 71 -3.13 0.66 0.16
CA GLN A 71 -3.61 2.03 -0.06
C GLN A 71 -2.49 2.98 -0.45
N ILE A 72 -1.26 2.72 -0.01
CA ILE A 72 -0.07 3.54 -0.34
C ILE A 72 1.07 2.59 -0.72
N VAL A 73 1.56 2.70 -1.95
CA VAL A 73 2.70 1.91 -2.43
C VAL A 73 3.95 2.78 -2.47
N ARG A 74 5.03 2.27 -1.88
CA ARG A 74 6.36 2.89 -1.96
C ARG A 74 7.20 2.22 -3.04
N VAL A 75 7.95 3.01 -3.80
CA VAL A 75 8.96 2.55 -4.77
C VAL A 75 10.35 3.02 -4.35
N ALA A 76 11.39 2.23 -4.63
CA ALA A 76 12.77 2.62 -4.35
C ALA A 76 13.30 3.56 -5.44
N VAL A 77 14.09 4.58 -5.09
CA VAL A 77 14.72 5.46 -6.08
C VAL A 77 16.20 5.65 -5.75
N PRO A 78 17.02 4.59 -5.82
CA PRO A 78 18.46 4.68 -5.53
C PRO A 78 19.28 5.31 -6.65
N SER A 79 18.80 5.27 -7.90
CA SER A 79 19.54 5.77 -9.08
C SER A 79 18.75 6.82 -9.87
N ALA A 80 19.44 7.51 -10.79
CA ALA A 80 18.82 8.49 -11.68
C ALA A 80 17.85 7.84 -12.67
N ASP A 81 18.12 6.62 -13.13
CA ASP A 81 17.26 5.88 -14.05
C ASP A 81 15.92 5.53 -13.37
N ASP A 82 15.95 5.19 -12.08
CA ASP A 82 14.74 4.96 -11.29
C ASP A 82 13.91 6.25 -11.15
N ALA A 83 14.57 7.39 -10.95
CA ALA A 83 13.90 8.68 -10.87
C ALA A 83 13.26 9.09 -12.21
N ALA A 84 13.95 8.80 -13.32
CA ALA A 84 13.48 9.07 -14.67
C ALA A 84 12.25 8.21 -15.05
N ALA A 85 12.06 7.05 -14.43
CA ALA A 85 10.90 6.18 -14.64
C ALA A 85 9.63 6.68 -13.93
N LEU A 86 9.75 7.51 -12.89
CA LEU A 86 8.61 7.93 -12.06
C LEU A 86 7.46 8.60 -12.84
N PRO A 87 7.67 9.52 -13.80
CA PRO A 87 6.57 10.14 -14.54
C PRO A 87 5.70 9.18 -15.37
N VAL A 88 6.20 7.97 -15.62
CA VAL A 88 5.43 6.90 -16.30
C VAL A 88 4.65 6.06 -15.28
N ILE A 89 5.16 5.97 -14.05
CA ILE A 89 4.59 5.17 -12.96
C ILE A 89 3.55 5.98 -12.15
N ALA A 90 3.77 7.28 -11.95
CA ALA A 90 3.01 8.16 -11.06
C ALA A 90 2.84 9.59 -11.63
#